data_AF-A0A820KYT1-F1
#
_entry.id   AF-A0A820KYT1-F1
#
_cell.length_a   1.000
_cell.length_b   1.000
_cell.length_c   1.000
_cell.angle_alpha   90.00
_cell.angle_beta   90.00
_cell.angle_gamma   90.00
#
_symmetry.space_group_name_H-M   'P 1'
#
loop_
_entity.id
_entity.type
_entity.pdbx_description
1 polymer ?
#
loop_
_entity_poly.entity_id
_entity_poly.type
_entity_poly.pdbx_seq_one_letter_code
_entity_poly.pdbx_strand_id
1 'polypeptide(L)'
;MFILISCLNHEYDKAIQAFKRAIQLAPECDYAYTLLGNEYSLIDELERAMACFRKAIQLNPRSYKAWNGVAMVYLKQEKFQSAEFHFTKATSIYRTNPDLICHLAV
;
A
#
# COMPACT_ATOMS: atom_id res chain seq x y z
N MET A 1 -27.80 7.66 0.48
CA MET A 1 -26.37 7.69 0.88
C MET A 1 -25.92 6.43 1.62
N PHE A 2 -26.71 5.89 2.57
CA PHE A 2 -26.35 4.67 3.33
C PHE A 2 -26.15 3.39 2.49
N ILE A 3 -26.93 3.18 1.43
CA ILE A 3 -26.82 1.97 0.58
C ILE A 3 -25.49 1.93 -0.17
N LEU A 4 -25.02 3.08 -0.68
CA LEU A 4 -23.73 3.17 -1.38
C LEU A 4 -22.54 2.89 -0.47
N ILE A 5 -22.56 3.42 0.77
CA ILE A 5 -21.50 3.17 1.76
C ILE A 5 -21.46 1.68 2.14
N SER A 6 -22.63 1.06 2.32
CA SER A 6 -22.70 -0.39 2.61
C SER A 6 -22.20 -1.24 1.45
N CYS A 7 -22.48 -0.87 0.20
CA CYS A 7 -21.96 -1.59 -0.96
C CYS A 7 -20.44 -1.49 -1.07
N LEU A 8 -19.88 -0.30 -0.87
CA LEU A 8 -18.43 -0.07 -0.93
C LEU A 8 -17.70 -0.87 0.15
N ASN A 9 -18.18 -0.83 1.40
CA ASN A 9 -17.61 -1.65 2.48
C ASN A 9 -17.64 -3.15 2.16
N HIS A 10 -18.76 -3.62 1.58
CA HIS A 10 -18.92 -5.02 1.19
C HIS A 10 -17.96 -5.43 0.05
N GLU A 11 -17.63 -4.51 -0.86
CA GLU A 11 -16.66 -4.75 -1.93
C GLU A 11 -15.22 -4.81 -1.40
N TYR A 12 -14.84 -3.90 -0.49
CA TYR A 12 -13.51 -3.93 0.15
C TYR A 12 -13.30 -5.21 0.96
N ASP A 13 -14.32 -5.66 1.70
CA ASP A 13 -14.23 -6.92 2.46
C ASP A 13 -14.00 -8.14 1.55
N LYS A 14 -14.68 -8.17 0.40
CA LYS A 14 -14.47 -9.23 -0.61
C LYS A 14 -13.08 -9.16 -1.21
N ALA A 15 -12.59 -7.97 -1.55
CA ALA A 15 -11.25 -7.77 -2.09
C ALA A 15 -10.16 -8.23 -1.10
N ILE A 16 -10.30 -7.84 0.18
CA ILE A 16 -9.41 -8.27 1.26
C ILE A 16 -9.40 -9.81 1.39
N GLN A 17 -10.56 -10.45 1.35
CA GLN A 17 -10.64 -11.92 1.39
C GLN A 17 -9.99 -12.58 0.18
N ALA A 18 -10.17 -12.03 -1.01
CA ALA A 18 -9.55 -12.53 -2.23
C ALA A 18 -8.01 -12.44 -2.16
N PHE A 19 -7.47 -11.30 -1.71
CA PHE A 19 -6.02 -11.14 -1.55
C PHE A 19 -5.44 -11.99 -0.41
N LYS A 20 -6.18 -12.20 0.68
CA LYS A 20 -5.79 -13.16 1.72
C LYS A 20 -5.67 -14.58 1.18
N ARG A 21 -6.60 -15.02 0.34
CA ARG A 21 -6.50 -16.32 -0.36
C ARG A 21 -5.33 -16.35 -1.33
N ALA A 22 -5.07 -15.26 -2.06
CA ALA A 22 -3.90 -15.16 -2.94
C ALA A 22 -2.58 -15.32 -2.15
N ILE A 23 -2.49 -14.73 -0.96
CA ILE A 23 -1.34 -14.90 -0.05
C ILE A 23 -1.22 -16.34 0.45
N GLN A 24 -2.33 -17.04 0.73
CA GLN A 24 -2.29 -18.45 1.11
C GLN A 24 -1.76 -19.34 -0.02
N LEU A 25 -2.09 -19.02 -1.27
CA LEU A 25 -1.63 -19.76 -2.45
C LEU A 25 -0.18 -19.42 -2.82
N ALA A 26 0.21 -18.16 -2.66
CA ALA A 26 1.53 -17.65 -3.00
C ALA A 26 2.07 -16.73 -1.88
N PRO A 27 2.57 -17.32 -0.77
CA PRO A 27 2.99 -16.57 0.42
C PRO A 27 4.25 -15.72 0.21
N GLU A 28 4.96 -15.94 -0.89
CA GLU A 28 6.18 -15.21 -1.27
C GLU A 28 5.92 -14.11 -2.31
N CYS A 29 4.66 -13.92 -2.74
CA CYS A 29 4.30 -12.90 -3.71
C CYS A 29 4.20 -11.51 -3.06
N ASP A 30 5.21 -10.66 -3.23
CA ASP A 30 5.22 -9.28 -2.73
C ASP A 30 4.07 -8.44 -3.28
N TYR A 31 3.67 -8.69 -4.52
CA TYR A 31 2.55 -8.01 -5.15
C TYR A 31 1.22 -8.25 -4.42
N ALA A 32 0.96 -9.48 -3.96
CA ALA A 32 -0.27 -9.80 -3.24
C ALA A 32 -0.37 -9.05 -1.90
N TYR A 33 0.74 -8.95 -1.15
CA TYR A 33 0.79 -8.13 0.07
C TYR A 33 0.65 -6.64 -0.22
N THR A 34 1.21 -6.16 -1.33
CA THR A 34 1.09 -4.74 -1.71
C THR A 34 -0.37 -4.38 -2.03
N LEU A 35 -1.08 -5.23 -2.77
CA LEU A 35 -2.50 -5.04 -3.06
C LEU A 35 -3.35 -5.11 -1.80
N LEU A 36 -3.11 -6.10 -0.93
CA LEU A 36 -3.82 -6.19 0.35
C LEU A 36 -3.58 -4.95 1.23
N GLY A 37 -2.36 -4.41 1.24
CA GLY A 37 -2.02 -3.19 1.95
C GLY A 37 -2.77 -1.96 1.40
N ASN A 38 -2.94 -1.89 0.07
CA ASN A 38 -3.73 -0.83 -0.56
C ASN A 38 -5.20 -0.89 -0.13
N GLU A 39 -5.82 -2.08 -0.16
CA GLU A 39 -7.21 -2.24 0.30
C GLU A 39 -7.38 -1.83 1.76
N TYR A 40 -6.45 -2.22 2.64
CA TYR A 40 -6.45 -1.78 4.03
C TYR A 40 -6.29 -0.25 4.18
N SER A 41 -5.47 0.37 3.32
CA SER A 41 -5.32 1.82 3.31
C SER A 41 -6.61 2.53 2.88
N LEU A 42 -7.39 1.95 1.95
CA LEU A 42 -8.66 2.52 1.49
C LEU A 42 -9.75 2.53 2.58
N ILE A 43 -9.77 1.51 3.44
CA ILE A 43 -10.68 1.45 4.60
C ILE A 43 -10.09 2.07 5.88
N ASP A 44 -8.98 2.81 5.73
CA ASP A 44 -8.28 3.53 6.81
C ASP A 44 -7.70 2.65 7.95
N GLU A 45 -7.53 1.35 7.68
CA GLU A 45 -6.87 0.37 8.55
C GLU A 45 -5.35 0.46 8.38
N LEU A 46 -4.77 1.61 8.74
CA LEU A 46 -3.39 1.98 8.45
C LEU A 46 -2.34 1.03 9.07
N GLU A 47 -2.61 0.50 10.26
CA GLU A 47 -1.69 -0.45 10.93
C GLU A 47 -1.56 -1.76 10.14
N ARG A 48 -2.69 -2.29 9.66
CA ARG A 48 -2.73 -3.50 8.83
C ARG A 48 -2.12 -3.24 7.46
N ALA A 49 -2.40 -2.09 6.86
CA ALA A 49 -1.78 -1.66 5.61
C ALA A 49 -0.24 -1.64 5.75
N MET A 50 0.26 -1.01 6.81
CA MET A 50 1.69 -0.92 7.10
C MET A 50 2.34 -2.29 7.28
N ALA A 51 1.69 -3.20 8.00
CA ALA A 51 2.19 -4.57 8.16
C ALA A 51 2.30 -5.30 6.81
N CYS A 52 1.30 -5.14 5.93
CA CYS A 52 1.30 -5.74 4.59
C CYS A 52 2.42 -5.16 3.72
N PHE A 53 2.58 -3.84 3.67
CA PHE A 53 3.64 -3.21 2.88
C PHE A 53 5.04 -3.56 3.41
N ARG A 54 5.22 -3.63 4.73
CA ARG A 54 6.49 -4.10 5.33
C ARG A 54 6.80 -5.53 4.92
N LYS A 55 5.80 -6.43 4.90
CA LYS A 55 5.99 -7.81 4.44
C LYS A 55 6.35 -7.85 2.96
N ALA A 56 5.70 -7.04 2.12
CA ALA A 56 6.05 -6.91 0.71
C ALA A 56 7.51 -6.44 0.50
N ILE A 57 7.96 -5.45 1.28
CA ILE A 57 9.36 -4.97 1.26
C ILE A 57 10.35 -6.05 1.72
N GLN A 58 9.99 -6.84 2.73
CA GLN A 58 10.83 -7.95 3.20
C GLN A 58 11.00 -9.03 2.13
N LEU A 59 9.93 -9.34 1.38
CA LEU A 59 9.96 -10.30 0.28
C LEU A 59 10.71 -9.74 -0.93
N ASN A 60 10.45 -8.48 -1.28
CA ASN A 60 11.10 -7.79 -2.39
C ASN A 60 11.48 -6.36 -2.02
N PRO A 61 12.73 -6.13 -1.60
CA PRO A 61 13.23 -4.80 -1.26
C PRO A 61 13.22 -3.82 -2.44
N ARG A 62 13.14 -4.31 -3.68
CA ARG A 62 13.06 -3.52 -4.91
C ARG A 62 11.61 -3.23 -5.35
N SER A 63 10.63 -3.54 -4.52
CA SER A 63 9.23 -3.25 -4.83
C SER A 63 8.90 -1.77 -4.57
N TYR A 64 9.02 -0.92 -5.60
CA TYR A 64 8.74 0.51 -5.48
C TYR A 64 7.28 0.77 -5.05
N LYS A 65 6.33 -0.10 -5.42
CA LYS A 65 4.92 0.02 -5.04
C LYS A 65 4.72 -0.19 -3.54
N ALA A 66 5.48 -1.11 -2.93
CA ALA A 66 5.41 -1.32 -1.48
C ALA A 66 6.02 -0.14 -0.71
N TRP A 67 7.15 0.41 -1.18
CA TRP A 67 7.72 1.64 -0.62
C TRP A 67 6.77 2.84 -0.77
N ASN A 68 6.09 2.96 -1.91
CA ASN A 68 5.05 3.95 -2.14
C ASN A 68 3.90 3.80 -1.14
N GLY A 69 3.41 2.57 -0.95
CA GLY A 69 2.34 2.27 0.00
C GLY A 69 2.71 2.66 1.44
N VAL A 70 3.95 2.39 1.86
CA VAL A 70 4.47 2.87 3.16
C VAL A 70 4.47 4.40 3.24
N ALA A 71 4.97 5.07 2.20
CA ALA A 71 5.03 6.53 2.18
C ALA A 71 3.62 7.14 2.26
N MET A 72 2.65 6.58 1.53
CA MET A 72 1.24 7.00 1.59
C MET A 72 0.63 6.80 2.98
N VAL A 73 0.94 5.69 3.66
CA VAL A 73 0.48 5.47 5.04
C VAL A 73 1.05 6.53 5.98
N TYR A 74 2.33 6.88 5.85
CA TYR A 74 2.93 7.96 6.63
C TYR A 74 2.33 9.33 6.30
N LEU A 75 2.00 9.58 5.03
CA LEU A 75 1.34 10.80 4.60
C LEU A 75 -0.06 10.93 5.20
N LYS A 76 -0.84 9.84 5.24
CA LYS A 76 -2.13 9.79 5.96
C LYS A 76 -1.99 10.01 7.47
N GLN A 77 -0.86 9.65 8.05
CA GLN A 77 -0.54 9.92 9.47
C GLN A 77 0.07 11.30 9.71
N GLU A 78 0.11 12.17 8.69
CA GLU A 78 0.74 13.52 8.75
C GLU A 78 2.24 13.49 9.11
N LYS A 79 2.90 12.34 8.92
CA LYS A 79 4.35 12.16 9.17
C LYS A 79 5.13 12.42 7.90
N PHE A 80 5.13 13.68 7.46
CA PHE A 80 5.68 14.11 6.17
C PHE A 80 7.16 13.74 5.98
N GLN A 81 8.01 13.93 7.00
CA GLN A 81 9.44 13.58 6.92
C GLN A 81 9.66 12.08 6.65
N SER A 82 8.85 11.22 7.28
CA SER A 82 8.95 9.77 7.06
C SER A 82 8.41 9.39 5.67
N ALA A 83 7.33 10.05 5.23
CA ALA A 83 6.77 9.83 3.90
C ALA A 83 7.80 10.19 2.80
N GLU A 84 8.43 11.36 2.88
CA GLU A 84 9.44 11.84 1.92
C GLU A 84 10.64 10.87 1.82
N PHE A 85 11.14 10.40 2.96
CA PHE A 85 12.22 9.42 3.00
C PHE A 85 11.85 8.14 2.22
N HIS A 86 10.63 7.64 2.40
CA HIS A 86 10.15 6.44 1.71
C HIS A 86 9.80 6.67 0.24
N PHE A 87 9.28 7.84 -0.14
CA PHE A 87 9.11 8.21 -1.55
C PHE A 87 10.46 8.32 -2.26
N THR A 88 11.48 8.85 -1.61
CA THR A 88 12.85 8.92 -2.15
C THR A 88 13.44 7.52 -2.37
N LYS A 89 13.17 6.58 -1.45
CA LYS A 89 13.52 5.17 -1.67
C LYS A 89 12.78 4.59 -2.88
N ALA A 90 11.49 4.83 -3.01
CA ALA A 90 10.70 4.37 -4.15
C ALA A 90 11.22 4.93 -5.49
N THR A 91 11.52 6.23 -5.58
CA THR A 91 12.08 6.87 -6.78
C THR A 91 13.50 6.43 -7.07
N SER A 92 14.32 6.13 -6.06
CA SER A 92 15.66 5.58 -6.28
C SER A 92 15.62 4.21 -6.99
N ILE A 93 14.57 3.44 -6.76
CA ILE A 93 14.37 2.12 -7.37
C ILE A 93 13.75 2.27 -8.77
N TYR A 94 12.73 3.13 -8.91
CA TYR A 94 12.04 3.34 -10.17
C TYR A 94 11.88 4.84 -10.46
N ARG A 95 12.96 5.42 -10.98
CA ARG A 95 13.15 6.87 -11.21
C ARG A 95 12.20 7.47 -12.24
N THR A 96 11.62 6.67 -13.13
CA THR A 96 10.82 7.13 -14.27
C THR A 96 9.32 7.15 -14.01
N ASN A 97 8.85 6.85 -12.79
CA ASN A 97 7.41 6.88 -12.49
C ASN A 97 6.93 8.31 -12.19
N PRO A 98 6.04 8.90 -13.01
CA PRO A 98 5.48 10.23 -12.75
C PRO A 98 4.75 10.30 -11.42
N ASP A 99 4.02 9.24 -11.03
CA ASP A 99 3.22 9.21 -9.80
C ASP A 99 4.09 9.41 -8.56
N LEU A 100 5.30 8.83 -8.54
CA LEU A 100 6.23 8.98 -7.42
C LEU A 100 6.89 10.35 -7.38
N ILE A 101 7.10 10.97 -8.54
CA ILE A 101 7.72 12.30 -8.66
C ILE A 101 6.74 13.37 -8.18
N CYS A 102 5.45 13.23 -8.49
CA CYS A 102 4.41 14.14 -8.01
C CYS A 102 4.36 14.25 -6.49
N HIS A 103 4.60 13.15 -5.76
CA HIS A 103 4.57 13.13 -4.30
C HIS A 103 5.78 13.78 -3.62
N LEU A 104 6.87 14.05 -4.37
CA LEU A 104 8.07 14.74 -3.88
C LEU A 104 8.13 16.21 -4.31
N ALA A 105 7.23 16.65 -5.20
CA ALA A 105 7.22 17.99 -5.78
C ALA A 105 6.32 18.99 -5.03
N VAL A 106 5.72 18.57 -3.91
CA VAL A 106 4.84 19.36 -3.02
C VAL A 106 5.57 19.65 -1.72
#